data_AF-A0A9X4XDH8-F1
#
_entry.id   AF-A0A9X4XDH8-F1
#
_cell.length_a   1.000
_cell.length_b   1.000
_cell.length_c   1.000
_cell.angle_alpha   90.00
_cell.angle_beta   90.00
_cell.angle_gamma   90.00
#
_symmetry.space_group_name_H-M   'P 1'
#
loop_
_entity.id
_entity.type
_entity.pdbx_description
1 polymer ?
#
loop_
_entity_poly.entity_id
_entity_poly.type
_entity_poly.pdbx_seq_one_letter_code
_entity_poly.pdbx_strand_id
1 'polypeptide(L)'
;MKINLLDKGYKNNEDFYNAFLTNSMEEFLSDEVIDLKSAPDFPIYLNIPDETERANKFIEAFTVIANHYLQTDRDTHFDERFWHSFLCTAKRDYILENYPQVKSGIKEFNNVVLKKFDWENYIYKCILGAQYVVDHVKDSSRHDHYFRLIADNLDLFNYMLKYPVFRNGEFMINILDIVDEYDLSAILKQKITWRDDLGKDERVGRRVLFEFNKSYPVILFPMLSKKELEPLFFEYLEMYWDEKS
;
A
#
# COMPACT_ATOMS: atom_id res chain seq x y z
N MET A 1 23.80 -4.09 -6.47
CA MET A 1 24.12 -4.27 -5.03
C MET A 1 23.54 -5.58 -4.54
N LYS A 2 24.19 -6.20 -3.56
CA LYS A 2 23.80 -7.50 -3.00
C LYS A 2 23.14 -7.31 -1.65
N ILE A 3 22.02 -7.99 -1.44
CA ILE A 3 21.30 -8.02 -0.16
C ILE A 3 21.35 -9.46 0.35
N ASN A 4 22.12 -9.69 1.42
CA ASN A 4 22.05 -10.93 2.18
C ASN A 4 20.72 -10.96 2.93
N LEU A 5 20.00 -12.08 2.83
CA LEU A 5 18.74 -12.26 3.53
C LEU A 5 18.99 -12.60 4.99
N LEU A 6 18.10 -12.14 5.87
CA LEU A 6 18.14 -12.47 7.29
C LEU A 6 17.92 -13.98 7.52
N ASP A 7 18.53 -14.52 8.56
CA ASP A 7 18.23 -15.86 9.06
C ASP A 7 16.81 -15.96 9.60
N LYS A 8 16.18 -17.12 9.49
CA LYS A 8 14.84 -17.32 10.03
C LYS A 8 14.85 -17.12 11.56
N GLY A 9 13.77 -16.54 12.10
CA GLY A 9 13.62 -16.34 13.55
C GLY A 9 14.15 -15.01 14.10
N TYR A 10 14.49 -14.04 13.25
CA TYR A 10 14.94 -12.70 13.68
C TYR A 10 13.87 -11.86 14.41
N LYS A 11 12.59 -12.21 14.32
CA LYS A 11 11.48 -11.40 14.87
C LYS A 11 11.43 -11.48 16.40
N ASN A 12 10.99 -10.39 17.02
CA ASN A 12 10.81 -10.29 18.49
C ASN A 12 12.10 -10.62 19.27
N ASN A 13 13.25 -10.19 18.74
CA ASN A 13 14.56 -10.45 19.31
C ASN A 13 15.23 -9.11 19.71
N GLU A 14 15.57 -8.95 20.98
CA GLU A 14 16.24 -7.73 21.48
C GLU A 14 17.67 -7.60 20.97
N ASP A 15 18.40 -8.71 20.83
CA ASP A 15 19.76 -8.71 20.28
C ASP A 15 19.74 -8.26 18.82
N PHE A 16 18.73 -8.68 18.05
CA PHE A 16 18.52 -8.21 16.67
C PHE A 16 18.27 -6.69 16.61
N TYR A 17 17.44 -6.17 17.52
CA TYR A 17 17.18 -4.74 17.60
C TYR A 17 18.46 -3.95 17.95
N ASN A 18 19.24 -4.45 18.92
CA ASN A 18 20.52 -3.84 19.28
C ASN A 18 21.49 -3.86 18.11
N ALA A 19 21.59 -4.99 17.40
CA ALA A 19 22.42 -5.13 16.21
C ALA A 19 22.05 -4.13 15.11
N PHE A 20 20.75 -3.88 14.90
CA PHE A 20 20.30 -2.82 14.02
C PHE A 20 20.79 -1.45 14.49
N LEU A 21 20.71 -1.14 15.78
CA LEU A 21 21.18 0.14 16.32
C LEU A 21 22.71 0.31 16.26
N THR A 22 23.47 -0.77 16.43
CA THR A 22 24.95 -0.73 16.47
C THR A 22 25.62 -1.00 15.14
N ASN A 23 24.84 -1.26 14.07
CA ASN A 23 25.36 -1.66 12.77
C ASN A 23 26.19 -2.95 12.83
N SER A 24 25.66 -3.97 13.51
CA SER A 24 26.30 -5.28 13.68
C SER A 24 25.35 -6.39 13.25
N MET A 25 24.75 -6.25 12.06
CA MET A 25 23.73 -7.16 11.53
C MET A 25 24.30 -8.49 11.04
N GLU A 26 25.62 -8.63 10.92
CA GLU A 26 26.30 -9.76 10.27
C GLU A 26 25.91 -11.11 10.85
N GLU A 27 25.70 -11.20 12.17
CA GLU A 27 25.34 -12.44 12.88
C GLU A 27 23.90 -12.91 12.60
N PHE A 28 23.09 -12.08 11.95
CA PHE A 28 21.69 -12.38 11.61
C PHE A 28 21.47 -12.60 10.12
N LEU A 29 22.54 -12.65 9.32
CA LEU A 29 22.48 -12.81 7.87
C LEU A 29 22.76 -14.25 7.45
N SER A 30 21.91 -14.73 6.55
CA SER A 30 22.09 -15.98 5.82
C SER A 30 23.00 -15.81 4.59
N ASP A 31 23.42 -16.93 4.03
CA ASP A 31 24.17 -16.99 2.76
C ASP A 31 23.29 -16.73 1.52
N GLU A 32 21.97 -16.63 1.68
CA GLU A 32 21.06 -16.34 0.57
C GLU A 32 21.17 -14.85 0.17
N VAL A 33 21.37 -14.59 -1.13
CA VAL A 33 21.62 -13.24 -1.64
C VAL A 33 20.65 -12.89 -2.76
N ILE A 34 20.10 -11.68 -2.71
CA ILE A 34 19.31 -11.07 -3.79
C ILE A 34 20.11 -9.92 -4.41
N ASP A 35 20.20 -9.92 -5.73
CA ASP A 35 20.85 -8.86 -6.50
C ASP A 35 19.86 -7.77 -6.90
N LEU A 36 20.11 -6.53 -6.47
CA LEU A 36 19.36 -5.35 -6.89
C LEU A 36 20.20 -4.49 -7.84
N LYS A 37 19.61 -4.00 -8.93
CA LYS A 37 20.32 -3.07 -9.83
C LYS A 37 20.62 -1.74 -9.15
N SER A 38 19.62 -1.17 -8.50
CA SER A 38 19.70 0.09 -7.75
C SER A 38 18.76 0.01 -6.56
N ALA A 39 19.08 0.71 -5.48
CA ALA A 39 18.19 0.80 -4.34
C ALA A 39 18.18 2.24 -3.78
N PRO A 40 17.56 3.19 -4.49
CA PRO A 40 17.37 4.55 -3.98
C PRO A 40 16.46 4.57 -2.75
N ASP A 41 16.60 5.58 -1.90
CA ASP A 41 15.73 5.74 -0.73
C ASP A 41 14.31 6.11 -1.13
N PHE A 42 13.35 5.72 -0.30
CA PHE A 42 11.96 6.10 -0.44
C PHE A 42 11.26 6.05 0.93
N PRO A 43 10.14 6.77 1.10
CA PRO A 43 9.38 6.73 2.34
C PRO A 43 8.83 5.33 2.66
N ILE A 44 9.19 4.76 3.82
CA ILE A 44 8.80 3.39 4.21
C ILE A 44 7.72 3.34 5.30
N TYR A 45 7.54 4.43 6.04
CA TYR A 45 6.56 4.54 7.12
C TYR A 45 5.80 5.86 6.99
N LEU A 46 4.51 5.76 6.69
CA LEU A 46 3.68 6.88 6.21
C LEU A 46 2.55 7.21 7.18
N ASN A 47 2.78 7.03 8.49
CA ASN A 47 1.85 7.46 9.53
C ASN A 47 1.96 8.98 9.76
N ILE A 48 1.55 9.74 8.75
CA ILE A 48 1.64 11.21 8.71
C ILE A 48 0.22 11.78 8.89
N PRO A 49 -0.01 12.67 9.88
CA PRO A 49 -1.32 13.27 10.13
C PRO A 49 -1.79 14.18 8.99
N ASP A 50 -0.89 14.97 8.41
CA ASP A 50 -1.21 15.87 7.31
C ASP A 50 -1.49 15.08 6.03
N GLU A 51 -2.70 15.25 5.47
CA GLU A 51 -3.13 14.44 4.33
C GLU A 51 -2.36 14.77 3.05
N THR A 52 -1.97 16.04 2.87
CA THR A 52 -1.26 16.51 1.67
C THR A 52 0.17 15.99 1.67
N GLU A 53 0.87 16.13 2.79
CA GLU A 53 2.20 15.58 3.01
C GLU A 53 2.20 14.06 2.86
N ARG A 54 1.22 13.39 3.49
CA ARG A 54 1.05 11.93 3.37
C ARG A 54 0.88 11.53 1.91
N ALA A 55 -0.01 12.18 1.16
CA ALA A 55 -0.24 11.89 -0.26
C ALA A 55 1.04 12.06 -1.09
N ASN A 56 1.77 13.16 -0.88
CA ASN A 56 3.04 13.42 -1.57
C ASN A 56 4.09 12.34 -1.26
N LYS A 57 4.18 11.87 0.00
CA LYS A 57 5.10 10.81 0.39
C LYS A 57 4.73 9.44 -0.18
N PHE A 58 3.44 9.15 -0.34
CA PHE A 58 2.99 7.97 -1.08
C PHE A 58 3.41 8.02 -2.55
N ILE A 59 3.26 9.18 -3.20
CA ILE A 59 3.64 9.34 -4.61
C ILE A 59 5.14 9.20 -4.80
N GLU A 60 5.93 9.83 -3.92
CA GLU A 60 7.38 9.64 -3.88
C GLU A 60 7.74 8.14 -3.80
N ALA A 61 7.09 7.39 -2.89
CA ALA A 61 7.31 5.96 -2.76
C ALA A 61 6.87 5.16 -4.01
N PHE A 62 5.68 5.45 -4.58
CA PHE A 62 5.19 4.79 -5.78
C PHE A 62 6.15 4.99 -6.95
N THR A 63 6.57 6.22 -7.21
CA THR A 63 7.49 6.56 -8.30
C THR A 63 8.83 5.84 -8.14
N VAL A 64 9.41 5.84 -6.93
CA VAL A 64 10.69 5.16 -6.68
C VAL A 64 10.54 3.64 -6.85
N ILE A 65 9.49 3.04 -6.31
CA ILE A 65 9.24 1.61 -6.41
C ILE A 65 9.04 1.19 -7.87
N ALA A 66 8.20 1.92 -8.62
CA ALA A 66 7.93 1.65 -10.03
C ALA A 66 9.21 1.67 -10.87
N ASN A 67 10.06 2.67 -10.66
CA ASN A 67 11.26 2.87 -11.49
C ASN A 67 12.43 1.93 -11.11
N HIS A 68 12.55 1.55 -9.83
CA HIS A 68 13.76 0.91 -9.32
C HIS A 68 13.58 -0.47 -8.71
N TYR A 69 12.42 -0.76 -8.10
CA TYR A 69 12.21 -1.99 -7.33
C TYR A 69 11.36 -3.01 -8.08
N LEU A 70 10.43 -2.58 -8.94
CA LEU A 70 9.61 -3.48 -9.75
C LEU A 70 10.39 -4.26 -10.83
N GLN A 71 11.70 -4.03 -10.95
CA GLN A 71 12.57 -4.75 -11.88
C GLN A 71 13.02 -6.12 -11.37
N THR A 72 12.89 -6.42 -10.08
CA THR A 72 13.10 -7.78 -9.55
C THR A 72 11.91 -8.68 -9.87
N ASP A 73 12.05 -9.98 -9.64
CA ASP A 73 10.93 -10.90 -9.78
C ASP A 73 9.85 -10.64 -8.71
N ARG A 74 8.64 -11.11 -9.01
CA ARG A 74 7.47 -10.90 -8.15
C ARG A 74 7.58 -11.60 -6.80
N ASP A 75 8.25 -12.75 -6.72
CA ASP A 75 8.41 -13.45 -5.45
C ASP A 75 9.28 -12.62 -4.49
N THR A 76 10.31 -11.96 -5.02
CA THR A 76 11.12 -10.99 -4.28
C THR A 76 10.30 -9.77 -3.82
N HIS A 77 9.44 -9.20 -4.67
CA HIS A 77 8.58 -8.06 -4.27
C HIS A 77 7.69 -8.38 -3.09
N PHE A 78 7.22 -9.62 -3.01
CA PHE A 78 6.27 -10.05 -1.99
C PHE A 78 6.89 -10.88 -0.87
N ASP A 79 8.23 -10.95 -0.79
CA ASP A 79 8.95 -11.59 0.30
C ASP A 79 9.19 -10.61 1.47
N GLU A 80 8.53 -10.88 2.59
CA GLU A 80 8.73 -10.18 3.85
C GLU A 80 10.21 -10.21 4.31
N ARG A 81 10.88 -11.36 4.16
CA ARG A 81 12.26 -11.52 4.59
C ARG A 81 13.17 -10.62 3.77
N PHE A 82 12.96 -10.53 2.46
CA PHE A 82 13.68 -9.59 1.61
C PHE A 82 13.57 -8.16 2.13
N TRP A 83 12.35 -7.65 2.35
CA TRP A 83 12.16 -6.28 2.81
C TRP A 83 12.80 -6.02 4.17
N HIS A 84 12.62 -6.90 5.16
CA HIS A 84 13.28 -6.73 6.45
C HIS A 84 14.81 -6.75 6.34
N SER A 85 15.37 -7.63 5.51
CA SER A 85 16.82 -7.69 5.25
C SER A 85 17.32 -6.41 4.62
N PHE A 86 16.61 -5.93 3.59
CA PHE A 86 16.91 -4.71 2.89
C PHE A 86 16.87 -3.48 3.80
N LEU A 87 15.85 -3.39 4.65
CA LEU A 87 15.69 -2.28 5.58
C LEU A 87 16.79 -2.26 6.65
N CYS A 88 17.10 -3.42 7.23
CA CYS A 88 18.09 -3.53 8.30
C CYS A 88 19.54 -3.36 7.83
N THR A 89 19.84 -3.65 6.56
CA THR A 89 21.20 -3.58 6.03
C THR A 89 21.43 -2.34 5.17
N ALA A 90 20.68 -2.20 4.08
CA ALA A 90 20.91 -1.17 3.08
C ALA A 90 20.22 0.17 3.39
N LYS A 91 19.17 0.18 4.23
CA LYS A 91 18.41 1.40 4.57
C LYS A 91 18.56 1.85 6.00
N ARG A 92 19.45 1.23 6.77
CA ARG A 92 19.65 1.55 8.18
C ARG A 92 19.84 3.04 8.42
N ASP A 93 20.80 3.67 7.74
CA ASP A 93 21.14 5.07 7.99
C ASP A 93 19.98 6.00 7.62
N TYR A 94 19.35 5.77 6.47
CA TYR A 94 18.13 6.47 6.05
C TYR A 94 17.03 6.36 7.12
N ILE A 95 16.82 5.17 7.69
CA ILE A 95 15.81 4.93 8.73
C ILE A 95 16.15 5.67 10.02
N LEU A 96 17.41 5.63 10.47
CA LEU A 96 17.82 6.28 11.71
C LEU A 96 17.78 7.81 11.63
N GLU A 97 17.86 8.37 10.41
CA GLU A 97 17.72 9.79 10.13
C GLU A 97 16.25 10.22 10.00
N ASN A 98 15.45 9.50 9.19
CA ASN A 98 14.09 9.91 8.83
C ASN A 98 13.01 9.39 9.79
N TYR A 99 13.30 8.33 10.53
CA TYR A 99 12.39 7.72 11.50
C TYR A 99 13.06 7.53 12.87
N PRO A 100 13.54 8.60 13.52
CA PRO A 100 14.34 8.50 14.74
C PRO A 100 13.60 7.82 15.90
N GLN A 101 12.27 7.73 15.87
CA GLN A 101 11.47 7.00 16.84
C GLN A 101 11.85 5.51 16.95
N VAL A 102 12.47 4.90 15.94
CA VAL A 102 12.96 3.52 16.04
C VAL A 102 14.01 3.33 17.15
N LYS A 103 14.67 4.42 17.57
CA LYS A 103 15.64 4.43 18.68
C LYS A 103 14.98 4.43 20.06
N SER A 104 13.66 4.68 20.14
CA SER A 104 12.94 4.77 21.40
C SER A 104 12.55 3.41 22.00
N GLY A 105 12.61 2.33 21.20
CA GLY A 105 12.46 0.97 21.67
C GLY A 105 12.06 -0.02 20.57
N ILE A 106 12.15 -1.32 20.91
CA ILE A 106 11.87 -2.43 20.00
C ILE A 106 10.45 -2.39 19.40
N LYS A 107 9.47 -1.84 20.13
CA LYS A 107 8.10 -1.69 19.63
C LYS A 107 8.05 -0.73 18.42
N GLU A 108 8.67 0.44 18.51
CA GLU A 108 8.69 1.41 17.42
C GLU A 108 9.54 0.91 16.26
N PHE A 109 10.66 0.25 16.55
CA PHE A 109 11.44 -0.48 15.55
C PHE A 109 10.59 -1.52 14.80
N ASN A 110 9.84 -2.36 15.51
CA ASN A 110 8.97 -3.36 14.88
C ASN A 110 7.84 -2.72 14.07
N ASN A 111 7.32 -1.57 14.48
CA ASN A 111 6.26 -0.87 13.74
C ASN A 111 6.73 -0.24 12.43
N VAL A 112 8.01 0.16 12.36
CA VAL A 112 8.60 0.83 11.21
C VAL A 112 9.35 -0.14 10.30
N VAL A 113 10.21 -0.99 10.88
CA VAL A 113 11.20 -1.80 10.15
C VAL A 113 10.73 -3.25 9.98
N LEU A 114 10.20 -3.88 11.04
CA LEU A 114 9.76 -5.28 11.01
C LEU A 114 8.24 -5.45 10.95
N LYS A 115 7.54 -4.45 10.40
CA LYS A 115 6.09 -4.47 10.33
C LYS A 115 5.67 -5.62 9.44
N LYS A 116 4.82 -6.50 9.96
CA LYS A 116 4.29 -7.65 9.23
C LYS A 116 3.91 -7.26 7.81
N PHE A 117 4.41 -8.01 6.83
CA PHE A 117 4.29 -7.65 5.43
C PHE A 117 2.96 -8.12 4.84
N ASP A 118 1.90 -7.38 5.16
CA ASP A 118 0.56 -7.58 4.65
C ASP A 118 -0.07 -6.25 4.20
N TRP A 119 -1.38 -6.25 3.94
CA TRP A 119 -2.10 -5.07 3.43
C TRP A 119 -2.01 -3.84 4.35
N GLU A 120 -1.60 -3.96 5.61
CA GLU A 120 -1.38 -2.81 6.51
C GLU A 120 0.02 -2.20 6.36
N ASN A 121 0.97 -2.91 5.76
CA ASN A 121 2.34 -2.46 5.56
C ASN A 121 2.42 -1.43 4.42
N TYR A 122 3.08 -0.29 4.66
CA TYR A 122 3.18 0.79 3.68
C TYR A 122 3.96 0.39 2.43
N ILE A 123 5.05 -0.37 2.56
CA ILE A 123 5.82 -0.87 1.42
C ILE A 123 4.96 -1.82 0.59
N TYR A 124 4.25 -2.75 1.23
CA TYR A 124 3.33 -3.68 0.54
C TYR A 124 2.27 -2.91 -0.28
N LYS A 125 1.65 -1.88 0.32
CA LYS A 125 0.70 -1.00 -0.38
C LYS A 125 1.34 -0.30 -1.56
N CYS A 126 2.55 0.24 -1.38
CA CYS A 126 3.26 0.96 -2.42
C CYS A 126 3.65 0.05 -3.59
N ILE A 127 4.07 -1.19 -3.32
CA ILE A 127 4.34 -2.19 -4.36
C ILE A 127 3.09 -2.51 -5.15
N LEU A 128 1.96 -2.78 -4.50
CA LEU A 128 0.72 -3.09 -5.22
C LEU A 128 0.23 -1.90 -6.05
N GLY A 129 0.22 -0.70 -5.47
CA GLY A 129 -0.19 0.50 -6.22
C GLY A 129 0.73 0.76 -7.42
N ALA A 130 2.04 0.66 -7.22
CA ALA A 130 3.02 0.82 -8.30
C ALA A 130 2.87 -0.26 -9.38
N GLN A 131 2.83 -1.53 -8.99
CA GLN A 131 2.72 -2.67 -9.91
C GLN A 131 1.44 -2.60 -10.71
N TYR A 132 0.30 -2.34 -10.07
CA TYR A 132 -0.98 -2.30 -10.78
C TYR A 132 -1.04 -1.15 -11.79
N VAL A 133 -0.49 0.02 -11.47
CA VAL A 133 -0.42 1.12 -12.45
C VAL A 133 0.51 0.75 -13.59
N VAL A 134 1.72 0.26 -13.32
CA VAL A 134 2.71 -0.08 -14.35
C VAL A 134 2.20 -1.19 -15.28
N ASP A 135 1.53 -2.21 -14.73
CA ASP A 135 1.09 -3.38 -15.49
C ASP A 135 -0.20 -3.11 -16.29
N HIS A 136 -1.10 -2.24 -15.80
CA HIS A 136 -2.44 -2.05 -16.39
C HIS A 136 -2.63 -0.69 -17.09
N VAL A 137 -1.84 0.33 -16.79
CA VAL A 137 -1.89 1.63 -17.47
C VAL A 137 -0.85 1.67 -18.58
N LYS A 138 -1.30 1.40 -19.81
CA LYS A 138 -0.43 1.29 -21.00
C LYS A 138 0.32 2.57 -21.34
N ASP A 139 -0.29 3.72 -21.09
CA ASP A 139 0.33 5.03 -21.32
C ASP A 139 1.13 5.44 -20.08
N SER A 140 2.45 5.29 -20.15
CA SER A 140 3.35 5.63 -19.04
C SER A 140 3.31 7.11 -18.66
N SER A 141 2.89 8.01 -19.56
CA SER A 141 2.74 9.43 -19.22
C SER A 141 1.61 9.69 -18.21
N ARG A 142 0.70 8.72 -18.04
CA ARG A 142 -0.39 8.78 -17.06
C ARG A 142 -0.05 8.14 -15.72
N HIS A 143 1.13 7.51 -15.54
CA HIS A 143 1.45 6.82 -14.28
C HIS A 143 1.40 7.76 -13.07
N ASP A 144 1.97 8.97 -13.20
CA ASP A 144 1.93 9.99 -12.14
C ASP A 144 0.50 10.42 -11.79
N HIS A 145 -0.41 10.46 -12.78
CA HIS A 145 -1.83 10.74 -12.56
C HIS A 145 -2.48 9.65 -11.71
N TYR A 146 -2.25 8.37 -12.02
CA TYR A 146 -2.82 7.28 -11.21
C TYR A 146 -2.18 7.18 -9.82
N PHE A 147 -0.88 7.47 -9.67
CA PHE A 147 -0.26 7.57 -8.35
C PHE A 147 -0.89 8.66 -7.50
N ARG A 148 -1.17 9.83 -8.11
CA ARG A 148 -1.91 10.91 -7.46
C ARG A 148 -3.31 10.47 -7.07
N LEU A 149 -4.04 9.84 -7.98
CA LEU A 149 -5.41 9.38 -7.75
C LEU A 149 -5.50 8.34 -6.61
N ILE A 150 -4.54 7.41 -6.53
CA ILE A 150 -4.40 6.48 -5.41
C ILE A 150 -4.10 7.22 -4.10
N ALA A 151 -3.14 8.15 -4.12
CA ALA A 151 -2.73 8.91 -2.94
C ALA A 151 -3.84 9.83 -2.41
N ASP A 152 -4.66 10.37 -3.31
CA ASP A 152 -5.83 11.16 -2.94
C ASP A 152 -6.93 10.25 -2.40
N ASN A 153 -7.04 9.00 -2.85
CA ASN A 153 -8.08 8.05 -2.43
C ASN A 153 -7.54 6.90 -1.55
N LEU A 154 -6.56 7.17 -0.68
CA LEU A 154 -5.89 6.15 0.14
C LEU A 154 -6.85 5.29 0.97
N ASP A 155 -7.93 5.86 1.49
CA ASP A 155 -8.90 5.08 2.27
C ASP A 155 -9.61 4.03 1.42
N LEU A 156 -10.11 4.42 0.23
CA LEU A 156 -10.69 3.50 -0.75
C LEU A 156 -9.66 2.44 -1.17
N PHE A 157 -8.45 2.86 -1.50
CA PHE A 157 -7.35 1.97 -1.87
C PHE A 157 -7.02 0.96 -0.77
N ASN A 158 -6.90 1.40 0.49
CA ASN A 158 -6.67 0.53 1.64
C ASN A 158 -7.77 -0.53 1.78
N TYR A 159 -9.03 -0.16 1.53
CA TYR A 159 -10.16 -1.10 1.58
C TYR A 159 -10.13 -2.11 0.43
N MET A 160 -9.74 -1.70 -0.78
CA MET A 160 -9.49 -2.65 -1.88
C MET A 160 -8.39 -3.65 -1.50
N LEU A 161 -7.31 -3.18 -0.87
CA LEU A 161 -6.24 -4.06 -0.43
C LEU A 161 -6.63 -4.94 0.77
N LYS A 162 -7.57 -4.53 1.61
CA LYS A 162 -8.05 -5.33 2.72
C LYS A 162 -8.71 -6.62 2.25
N TYR A 163 -9.57 -6.55 1.23
CA TYR A 163 -10.30 -7.70 0.69
C TYR A 163 -9.50 -8.42 -0.40
N PRO A 164 -9.11 -9.70 -0.22
CA PRO A 164 -8.29 -10.42 -1.21
C PRO A 164 -8.89 -10.44 -2.61
N VAL A 165 -10.23 -10.49 -2.73
CA VAL A 165 -10.94 -10.48 -4.02
C VAL A 165 -10.66 -9.22 -4.85
N PHE A 166 -10.41 -8.07 -4.21
CA PHE A 166 -10.14 -6.80 -4.91
C PHE A 166 -8.65 -6.54 -5.13
N ARG A 167 -7.76 -7.44 -4.70
CA ARG A 167 -6.32 -7.36 -5.00
C ARG A 167 -6.06 -7.81 -6.44
N ASN A 168 -6.62 -7.07 -7.38
CA ASN A 168 -6.51 -7.26 -8.81
C ASN A 168 -6.30 -5.89 -9.45
N GLY A 169 -5.26 -5.76 -10.28
CA GLY A 169 -4.88 -4.48 -10.85
C GLY A 169 -5.90 -3.91 -11.83
N GLU A 170 -6.54 -4.76 -12.64
CA GLU A 170 -7.59 -4.34 -13.57
C GLU A 170 -8.82 -3.81 -12.83
N PHE A 171 -9.28 -4.51 -11.80
CA PHE A 171 -10.37 -4.04 -10.94
C PHE A 171 -10.03 -2.68 -10.32
N MET A 172 -8.82 -2.54 -9.74
CA MET A 172 -8.40 -1.28 -9.13
C MET A 172 -8.38 -0.14 -10.15
N ILE A 173 -7.78 -0.34 -11.34
CA ILE A 173 -7.72 0.71 -12.37
C ILE A 173 -9.12 1.07 -12.85
N ASN A 174 -10.02 0.10 -13.06
CA ASN A 174 -11.40 0.38 -13.45
C ASN A 174 -12.15 1.20 -12.40
N ILE A 175 -11.99 0.89 -11.11
CA ILE A 175 -12.59 1.68 -10.03
C ILE A 175 -12.01 3.09 -10.03
N LEU A 176 -10.70 3.24 -10.13
CA LEU A 176 -10.04 4.54 -10.17
C LEU A 176 -10.49 5.37 -11.40
N ASP A 177 -10.63 4.77 -12.57
CA ASP A 177 -11.14 5.43 -13.76
C ASP A 177 -12.56 5.97 -13.55
N ILE A 178 -13.44 5.21 -12.89
CA ILE A 178 -14.79 5.69 -12.52
C ILE A 178 -14.68 6.87 -11.54
N VAL A 179 -13.80 6.79 -10.55
CA VAL A 179 -13.61 7.88 -9.58
C VAL A 179 -13.13 9.16 -10.26
N ASP A 180 -12.20 9.04 -11.20
CA ASP A 180 -11.59 10.16 -11.94
C ASP A 180 -12.57 10.78 -12.95
N GLU A 181 -13.25 9.96 -13.75
CA GLU A 181 -14.18 10.39 -14.80
C GLU A 181 -15.37 11.18 -14.25
N TYR A 182 -15.82 10.83 -13.04
CA TYR A 182 -17.00 11.42 -12.41
C TYR A 182 -16.68 12.30 -11.19
N ASP A 183 -15.40 12.63 -10.94
CA ASP A 183 -14.93 13.47 -9.83
C ASP A 183 -15.46 13.03 -8.45
N LEU A 184 -15.43 11.73 -8.17
CA LEU A 184 -16.08 11.13 -6.99
C LEU A 184 -15.21 11.15 -5.73
N SER A 185 -13.96 11.62 -5.82
CA SER A 185 -12.98 11.56 -4.71
C SER A 185 -13.51 12.22 -3.43
N ALA A 186 -14.15 13.39 -3.55
CA ALA A 186 -14.72 14.08 -2.39
C ALA A 186 -15.91 13.30 -1.79
N ILE A 187 -16.80 12.79 -2.64
CA ILE A 187 -18.00 12.04 -2.26
C ILE A 187 -17.61 10.76 -1.50
N LEU A 188 -16.69 9.98 -2.04
CA LEU A 188 -16.30 8.69 -1.46
C LEU A 188 -15.62 8.82 -0.09
N LYS A 189 -15.04 10.00 0.21
CA LYS A 189 -14.45 10.32 1.51
C LYS A 189 -15.46 10.78 2.56
N GLN A 190 -16.68 11.16 2.15
CA GLN A 190 -17.69 11.68 3.06
C GLN A 190 -18.02 10.67 4.14
N LYS A 191 -18.17 11.16 5.37
CA LYS A 191 -18.62 10.36 6.51
C LYS A 191 -20.13 10.19 6.43
N ILE A 192 -20.60 8.98 6.69
CA ILE A 192 -22.02 8.68 6.81
C ILE A 192 -22.43 8.94 8.25
N THR A 193 -23.13 10.03 8.49
CA THR A 193 -23.55 10.46 9.84
C THR A 193 -25.03 10.21 10.13
N TRP A 194 -25.81 9.88 9.10
CA TRP A 194 -27.27 9.73 9.17
C TRP A 194 -27.73 8.27 9.33
N ARG A 195 -26.80 7.30 9.39
CA ARG A 195 -27.06 5.87 9.54
C ARG A 195 -26.37 5.30 10.78
N ASP A 196 -27.10 5.31 11.90
CA ASP A 196 -26.59 4.81 13.18
C ASP A 196 -26.34 3.28 13.18
N ASP A 197 -26.97 2.55 12.26
CA ASP A 197 -26.83 1.09 12.12
C ASP A 197 -25.50 0.63 11.50
N LEU A 198 -24.77 1.53 10.82
CA LEU A 198 -23.56 1.15 10.08
C LEU A 198 -22.29 1.16 10.93
N GLY A 199 -22.33 1.76 12.13
CA GLY A 199 -21.19 1.89 13.03
C GLY A 199 -20.56 3.28 13.03
N LYS A 200 -19.43 3.42 13.76
CA LYS A 200 -18.73 4.71 13.92
C LYS A 200 -17.64 4.84 12.85
N ASP A 201 -17.56 6.02 12.22
CA ASP A 201 -16.56 6.37 11.19
C ASP A 201 -16.71 5.63 9.85
N GLU A 202 -17.95 5.33 9.46
CA GLU A 202 -18.25 4.82 8.12
C GLU A 202 -18.16 5.91 7.06
N ARG A 203 -17.64 5.55 5.88
CA ARG A 203 -17.48 6.45 4.74
C ARG A 203 -18.11 5.85 3.50
N VAL A 204 -18.61 6.71 2.61
CA VAL A 204 -19.32 6.30 1.39
C VAL A 204 -18.52 5.27 0.58
N GLY A 205 -17.25 5.54 0.28
CA GLY A 205 -16.42 4.62 -0.52
C GLY A 205 -16.15 3.26 0.14
N ARG A 206 -16.05 3.22 1.48
CA ARG A 206 -15.92 1.95 2.22
C ARG A 206 -17.17 1.11 2.07
N ARG A 207 -18.34 1.75 2.10
CA ARG A 207 -19.63 1.08 1.97
C ARG A 207 -19.89 0.60 0.54
N VAL A 208 -19.49 1.36 -0.47
CA VAL A 208 -19.50 0.91 -1.87
C VAL A 208 -18.69 -0.38 -2.03
N LEU A 209 -17.43 -0.40 -1.57
CA LEU A 209 -16.60 -1.60 -1.62
C LEU A 209 -17.14 -2.75 -0.75
N PHE A 210 -17.84 -2.45 0.34
CA PHE A 210 -18.51 -3.46 1.15
C PHE A 210 -19.66 -4.15 0.39
N GLU A 211 -20.47 -3.42 -0.36
CA GLU A 211 -21.54 -4.02 -1.18
C GLU A 211 -20.97 -4.86 -2.32
N PHE A 212 -19.89 -4.40 -2.97
CA PHE A 212 -19.11 -5.24 -3.89
C PHE A 212 -18.67 -6.55 -3.20
N ASN A 213 -18.12 -6.49 -1.99
CA ASN A 213 -17.60 -7.70 -1.33
C ASN A 213 -18.72 -8.65 -0.89
N LYS A 214 -19.87 -8.11 -0.48
CA LYS A 214 -21.05 -8.89 -0.06
C LYS A 214 -21.70 -9.63 -1.24
N SER A 215 -21.66 -9.04 -2.43
CA SER A 215 -22.20 -9.64 -3.65
C SER A 215 -21.28 -10.71 -4.26
N TYR A 216 -20.06 -10.84 -3.75
CA TYR A 216 -19.14 -11.94 -4.10
C TYR A 216 -19.50 -13.23 -3.33
N PRO A 217 -19.46 -14.44 -3.94
CA PRO A 217 -18.97 -14.77 -5.28
C PRO A 217 -20.05 -14.76 -6.37
N VAL A 218 -21.26 -14.26 -6.10
CA VAL A 218 -22.36 -14.26 -7.08
C VAL A 218 -21.98 -13.44 -8.31
N ILE A 219 -21.30 -12.30 -8.10
CA ILE A 219 -20.72 -11.49 -9.17
C ILE A 219 -19.20 -11.52 -9.04
N LEU A 220 -18.51 -11.89 -10.12
CA LEU A 220 -17.05 -11.96 -10.20
C LEU A 220 -16.47 -10.61 -10.65
N PHE A 221 -16.59 -9.59 -9.80
CA PHE A 221 -16.16 -8.21 -10.11
C PHE A 221 -14.76 -8.06 -10.72
N PRO A 222 -13.73 -8.83 -10.31
CA PRO A 222 -12.41 -8.73 -10.93
C PRO A 222 -12.35 -9.15 -12.40
N MET A 223 -13.40 -9.78 -12.93
CA MET A 223 -13.52 -10.19 -14.33
C MET A 223 -14.38 -9.22 -15.16
N LEU A 224 -15.01 -8.24 -14.51
CA LEU A 224 -15.88 -7.28 -15.18
C LEU A 224 -15.04 -6.14 -15.79
N SER A 225 -15.43 -5.74 -16.98
CA SER A 225 -14.89 -4.53 -17.61
C SER A 225 -15.37 -3.27 -16.88
N LYS A 226 -14.70 -2.13 -17.12
CA LYS A 226 -15.16 -0.82 -16.59
C LYS A 226 -16.64 -0.57 -16.88
N LYS A 227 -17.08 -0.85 -18.11
CA LYS A 227 -18.48 -0.64 -18.56
C LYS A 227 -19.50 -1.46 -17.77
N GLU A 228 -19.10 -2.62 -17.27
CA GLU A 228 -19.95 -3.48 -16.45
C GLU A 228 -19.87 -3.10 -14.96
N LEU A 229 -18.70 -2.64 -14.51
CA LEU A 229 -18.49 -2.19 -13.13
C LEU A 229 -19.18 -0.86 -12.83
N GLU A 230 -19.17 0.08 -13.77
CA GLU A 230 -19.73 1.43 -13.62
C GLU A 230 -21.18 1.45 -13.15
N PRO A 231 -22.16 0.76 -13.79
CA PRO A 231 -23.54 0.77 -13.31
C PRO A 231 -23.68 0.16 -11.90
N LEU A 232 -22.91 -0.88 -11.58
CA LEU A 232 -22.90 -1.49 -10.24
C LEU A 232 -22.30 -0.56 -9.19
N PHE A 233 -21.26 0.18 -9.58
CA PHE A 233 -20.64 1.19 -8.73
C PHE A 233 -21.66 2.27 -8.35
N PHE A 234 -22.41 2.80 -9.32
CA PHE A 234 -23.43 3.81 -9.07
C PHE A 234 -24.63 3.26 -8.29
N GLU A 235 -25.08 2.03 -8.58
CA GLU A 235 -26.11 1.36 -7.78
C GLU A 235 -25.72 1.31 -6.29
N TYR A 236 -24.48 0.92 -5.99
CA TYR A 236 -23.99 0.89 -4.61
C TYR A 236 -23.70 2.28 -4.04
N LEU A 237 -23.33 3.25 -4.86
CA LEU A 237 -23.12 4.63 -4.44
C LEU A 237 -24.45 5.27 -3.98
N GLU A 238 -25.52 5.10 -4.76
CA GLU A 238 -26.87 5.63 -4.47
C GLU A 238 -27.43 5.14 -3.14
N MET A 239 -27.00 3.95 -2.66
CA MET A 239 -27.39 3.44 -1.35
C MET A 239 -26.87 4.29 -0.17
N TYR A 240 -25.81 5.08 -0.40
CA TYR A 240 -25.06 5.80 0.64
C TYR A 240 -24.87 7.28 0.36
N TRP A 241 -25.24 7.73 -0.84
CA TRP A 241 -25.15 9.12 -1.27
C TRP A 241 -26.36 9.44 -2.15
N ASP A 242 -27.23 10.33 -1.66
CA ASP A 242 -28.37 10.86 -2.40
C ASP A 242 -27.99 12.29 -2.81
N GLU A 243 -28.10 12.65 -4.09
CA GLU A 243 -27.79 14.00 -4.63
C GLU A 243 -28.57 15.13 -3.93
N LYS A 244 -29.54 14.80 -3.07
CA LYS A 244 -30.37 15.73 -2.30
C LYS A 244 -29.89 16.06 -0.89
N SER A 245 -28.71 15.62 -0.46
CA SER A 245 -28.10 16.00 0.83
C SER A 245 -27.29 17.29 0.76
#